data_AF-A0A4Z0GVE6-F1
#
_entry.id   AF-A0A4Z0GVE6-F1
#
_cell.length_a   1.000
_cell.length_b   1.000
_cell.length_c   1.000
_cell.angle_alpha   90.00
_cell.angle_beta   90.00
_cell.angle_gamma   90.00
#
_symmetry.space_group_name_H-M   'P 1'
#
loop_
_entity.id
_entity.type
_entity.pdbx_description
1 polymer ?
#
loop_
_entity_poly.entity_id
_entity_poly.type
_entity_poly.pdbx_seq_one_letter_code
_entity_poly.pdbx_strand_id
1 'polypeptide(L)'
;MSFDFRLDRVMRIAESERKNFESQYQVLYDRLEKIAHQLLALMEEKKRTQSDLEKKMRKAMTIDSMRLQLIDVETTDRMIDEQTLIYNRSKRQLEQLRVKLHEKTIEVKKYENMREKKKEVYNQEVKKDEMKLMDEVAALRAVSHG
;
A
#
# COMPACT_ATOMS: atom_id res chain seq x y z
N MET A 1 -20.91 0.26 34.38
CA MET A 1 -21.22 -0.15 33.00
C MET A 1 -19.91 -0.30 32.22
N SER A 2 -19.88 -1.05 31.13
CA SER A 2 -18.72 -1.14 30.22
C SER A 2 -18.99 -0.34 28.95
N PHE A 3 -17.98 0.34 28.42
CA PHE A 3 -18.11 1.10 27.16
C PHE A 3 -18.38 0.15 25.98
N ASP A 4 -19.48 0.38 25.27
CA ASP A 4 -19.83 -0.32 24.04
C ASP A 4 -19.91 0.65 22.85
N PHE A 5 -19.19 0.32 21.78
CA PHE A 5 -19.19 1.10 20.56
C PHE A 5 -20.03 0.41 19.50
N ARG A 6 -21.23 0.94 19.23
CA ARG A 6 -22.21 0.34 18.30
C ARG A 6 -21.68 0.04 16.89
N LEU A 7 -20.61 0.70 16.44
CA LEU A 7 -20.00 0.50 15.12
C LEU A 7 -18.72 -0.36 15.15
N ASP A 8 -18.41 -1.00 16.28
CA ASP A 8 -17.18 -1.78 16.45
C ASP A 8 -17.06 -2.93 15.43
N ARG A 9 -18.19 -3.56 15.09
CA ARG A 9 -18.23 -4.58 14.02
C ARG A 9 -17.90 -4.00 12.65
N VAL A 10 -18.44 -2.83 12.33
CA VAL A 10 -18.20 -2.14 11.04
C VAL A 10 -16.75 -1.68 10.95
N MET A 11 -16.20 -1.14 12.03
CA MET A 11 -14.79 -0.76 12.14
C MET A 11 -13.87 -1.96 11.89
N ARG A 12 -14.15 -3.12 12.49
CA ARG A 12 -13.38 -4.37 12.24
C ARG A 12 -13.44 -4.83 10.80
N ILE A 13 -14.59 -4.71 10.14
CA ILE A 13 -14.72 -5.03 8.71
C ILE A 13 -13.86 -4.06 7.88
N ALA A 14 -13.94 -2.75 8.13
CA ALA A 14 -13.15 -1.75 7.42
C ALA A 14 -11.63 -1.97 7.62
N GLU A 15 -11.18 -2.33 8.82
CA GLU A 15 -9.79 -2.69 9.09
C GLU A 15 -9.35 -3.93 8.30
N SER A 16 -10.20 -4.96 8.24
CA SER A 16 -9.94 -6.17 7.46
C SER A 16 -9.84 -5.87 5.97
N GLU A 17 -10.72 -5.03 5.44
CA GLU A 17 -10.66 -4.59 4.04
C GLU A 17 -9.37 -3.81 3.75
N ARG A 18 -8.99 -2.86 4.62
CA ARG A 18 -7.73 -2.11 4.49
C ARG A 18 -6.53 -3.07 4.46
N LYS A 19 -6.47 -4.04 5.38
CA LYS A 19 -5.38 -5.04 5.42
C LYS A 19 -5.34 -5.90 4.16
N ASN A 20 -6.49 -6.26 3.60
CA ASN A 20 -6.55 -7.00 2.35
C ASN A 20 -5.98 -6.17 1.17
N PHE A 21 -6.37 -4.90 1.06
CA PHE A 21 -5.82 -4.00 0.04
C PHE A 21 -4.31 -3.75 0.23
N GLU A 22 -3.85 -3.64 1.46
CA GLU A 22 -2.44 -3.49 1.81
C GLU A 22 -1.62 -4.71 1.37
N SER A 23 -2.12 -5.92 1.65
CA SER A 23 -1.49 -7.16 1.20
C SER A 23 -1.43 -7.26 -0.33
N GLN A 24 -2.54 -6.95 -1.02
CA GLN A 24 -2.56 -6.94 -2.49
C GLN A 24 -1.59 -5.91 -3.07
N TYR A 25 -1.47 -4.74 -2.42
CA TYR A 25 -0.55 -3.68 -2.84
C TYR A 25 0.89 -4.17 -2.74
N GLN A 26 1.26 -4.79 -1.62
CA GLN A 26 2.61 -5.32 -1.43
C GLN A 26 2.97 -6.37 -2.47
N VAL A 27 2.07 -7.33 -2.72
CA VAL A 27 2.30 -8.38 -3.73
C VAL A 27 2.50 -7.79 -5.13
N LEU A 28 1.69 -6.78 -5.50
CA LEU A 28 1.81 -6.13 -6.80
C LEU A 28 3.07 -5.27 -6.90
N TYR A 29 3.48 -4.62 -5.79
CA TYR A 29 4.72 -3.86 -5.71
C TYR A 29 5.94 -4.75 -5.93
N ASP A 30 6.03 -5.87 -5.20
CA ASP A 30 7.13 -6.84 -5.33
C ASP A 30 7.19 -7.41 -6.76
N ARG A 31 6.04 -7.63 -7.39
CA ARG A 31 5.97 -8.06 -8.80
C ARG A 31 6.47 -6.97 -9.75
N LEU A 32 6.08 -5.72 -9.53
CA LEU A 32 6.52 -4.59 -10.34
C LEU A 32 8.03 -4.39 -10.24
N GLU A 33 8.61 -4.56 -9.06
CA GLU A 33 10.05 -4.49 -8.84
C GLU A 33 10.81 -5.56 -9.64
N LYS A 34 10.32 -6.80 -9.64
CA LYS A 34 10.89 -7.88 -10.47
C LYS A 34 10.84 -7.56 -11.96
N ILE A 35 9.71 -7.02 -12.44
CA ILE A 35 9.54 -6.59 -13.84
C ILE A 35 10.54 -5.48 -14.18
N ALA A 36 10.74 -4.52 -13.26
CA ALA A 36 11.67 -3.41 -13.44
C ALA A 36 13.12 -3.91 -13.52
N HIS A 37 13.53 -4.84 -12.64
CA HIS A 37 14.85 -5.45 -12.69
C HIS A 37 15.09 -6.22 -14.00
N GLN A 38 14.10 -6.96 -14.49
CA GLN A 38 14.19 -7.65 -15.79
C GLN A 38 14.34 -6.65 -16.94
N LEU A 39 13.60 -5.55 -16.92
CA LEU A 39 13.69 -4.51 -17.94
C LEU A 39 15.08 -3.85 -17.94
N LEU A 40 15.63 -3.55 -16.76
CA LEU A 40 16.98 -3.02 -16.62
C LEU A 40 18.04 -4.00 -17.16
N ALA A 41 17.92 -5.29 -16.85
CA ALA A 41 18.81 -6.30 -17.39
C ALA A 41 18.81 -6.35 -18.92
N LEU A 42 17.63 -6.31 -19.55
CA LEU A 42 17.50 -6.27 -21.02
C LEU A 42 18.13 -5.01 -21.62
N MET A 43 17.96 -3.85 -20.97
CA MET A 43 18.56 -2.60 -21.44
C MET A 43 20.09 -2.63 -21.37
N GLU A 44 20.66 -3.19 -20.29
CA GLU A 44 22.10 -3.36 -20.17
C GLU A 44 22.65 -4.39 -21.17
N GLU A 45 21.93 -5.48 -21.40
CA GLU A 45 22.27 -6.48 -22.42
C GLU A 45 22.30 -5.85 -23.82
N LYS A 46 21.26 -5.09 -24.18
CA LYS A 46 21.22 -4.35 -25.44
C LYS A 46 22.43 -3.45 -25.60
N LYS A 47 22.73 -2.64 -24.58
CA LYS A 47 23.87 -1.70 -24.59
C LYS A 47 25.20 -2.43 -24.79
N ARG A 48 25.38 -3.58 -24.14
CA ARG A 48 26.56 -4.43 -24.32
C ARG A 48 26.67 -4.95 -25.74
N THR A 49 25.59 -5.53 -26.28
CA THR A 49 25.53 -6.08 -27.64
C THR A 49 25.83 -5.01 -28.69
N GLN A 50 25.26 -3.81 -28.54
CA GLN A 50 25.52 -2.68 -29.42
C GLN A 50 26.99 -2.23 -29.35
N SER A 51 27.55 -2.10 -28.15
CA SER A 51 28.97 -1.74 -27.99
C SER A 51 29.90 -2.77 -28.62
N ASP A 52 29.60 -4.05 -28.48
CA ASP A 52 30.39 -5.13 -29.06
C ASP A 52 30.26 -5.18 -30.59
N LEU A 53 29.06 -4.91 -31.14
CA LEU A 53 28.84 -4.73 -32.57
C LEU A 53 29.66 -3.56 -33.12
N GLU A 54 29.61 -2.39 -32.49
CA GLU A 54 30.40 -1.21 -32.90
C GLU A 54 31.91 -1.50 -32.91
N LYS A 55 32.43 -2.21 -31.90
CA LYS A 55 33.84 -2.62 -31.85
C LYS A 55 34.20 -3.58 -32.97
N LYS A 56 33.33 -4.55 -33.27
CA LYS A 56 33.54 -5.52 -34.35
C LYS A 56 33.45 -4.87 -35.72
N MET A 57 32.59 -3.86 -35.91
CA MET A 57 32.47 -3.10 -37.17
C MET A 57 33.73 -2.30 -37.51
N ARG A 58 34.54 -1.94 -36.51
CA ARG A 58 35.86 -1.33 -36.73
C ARG A 58 36.92 -2.33 -37.21
N LYS A 59 36.61 -3.62 -37.23
CA LYS A 59 37.46 -4.71 -37.73
C LYS A 59 36.79 -5.34 -38.96
N ALA A 60 37.55 -6.08 -39.76
CA ALA A 60 36.97 -6.85 -40.86
C ALA A 60 36.00 -7.91 -40.29
N MET A 61 34.72 -7.81 -40.65
CA MET A 61 33.70 -8.82 -40.34
C MET A 61 32.97 -9.25 -41.61
N THR A 62 32.41 -10.46 -41.59
CA THR A 62 31.56 -10.94 -42.68
C THR A 62 30.18 -10.28 -42.60
N ILE A 63 29.54 -10.11 -43.76
CA ILE A 63 28.17 -9.57 -43.85
C ILE A 63 27.18 -10.43 -43.05
N ASP A 64 27.36 -11.75 -43.06
CA ASP A 64 26.50 -12.68 -42.32
C ASP A 64 26.63 -12.49 -40.81
N SER A 65 27.86 -12.30 -40.30
CA SER A 65 28.08 -11.99 -38.88
C SER A 65 27.44 -10.65 -38.50
N MET A 66 27.47 -9.66 -39.38
CA MET A 66 26.84 -8.35 -39.14
C MET A 66 25.31 -8.50 -39.03
N ARG A 67 24.69 -9.22 -39.97
CA ARG A 67 23.25 -9.45 -39.99
C ARG A 67 22.76 -10.18 -38.74
N LEU A 68 23.48 -11.22 -38.32
CA LEU A 68 23.13 -11.96 -37.11
C LEU A 68 23.07 -11.04 -35.88
N GLN A 69 24.11 -10.23 -35.67
CA GLN A 69 24.15 -9.31 -34.53
C GLN A 69 23.07 -8.22 -34.59
N LEU A 70 22.70 -7.75 -35.79
CA LEU A 70 21.59 -6.80 -35.94
C LEU A 70 20.24 -7.44 -35.57
N ILE A 71 20.02 -8.70 -35.96
CA ILE A 71 18.82 -9.46 -35.58
C ILE A 71 18.75 -9.65 -34.06
N ASP A 72 19.88 -9.91 -33.40
CA ASP A 72 19.93 -10.04 -31.93
C ASP A 72 19.52 -8.73 -31.24
N VAL A 73 20.01 -7.58 -31.74
CA VAL A 73 19.63 -6.25 -31.23
C VAL A 73 18.14 -5.98 -31.43
N GLU A 74 17.60 -6.25 -32.62
CA GLU A 74 16.16 -6.09 -32.89
C GLU A 74 15.30 -6.98 -32.00
N THR A 75 15.75 -8.21 -31.74
CA THR A 75 15.03 -9.16 -30.88
C THR A 75 15.02 -8.64 -29.44
N THR A 76 16.17 -8.15 -28.95
CA THR A 76 16.27 -7.53 -27.63
C THR A 76 15.36 -6.31 -27.52
N ASP A 77 15.25 -5.50 -28.58
CA ASP A 77 14.34 -4.35 -28.62
C ASP A 77 12.87 -4.74 -28.50
N ARG A 78 12.44 -5.78 -29.21
CA ARG A 78 11.07 -6.30 -29.07
C ARG A 78 10.78 -6.78 -27.65
N MET A 79 11.74 -7.46 -27.02
CA MET A 79 11.60 -7.90 -25.62
C MET A 79 11.50 -6.71 -24.66
N ILE A 80 12.27 -5.65 -24.87
CA ILE A 80 12.21 -4.42 -24.08
C ILE A 80 10.83 -3.76 -24.23
N ASP A 81 10.29 -3.66 -25.45
CA ASP A 81 8.99 -3.05 -25.72
C ASP A 81 7.85 -3.82 -25.03
N GLU A 82 7.86 -5.15 -25.15
CA GLU A 82 6.89 -6.02 -24.48
C GLU A 82 6.96 -5.88 -22.96
N GLN A 83 8.17 -5.93 -22.39
CA GLN A 83 8.36 -5.80 -20.95
C GLN A 83 7.97 -4.41 -20.43
N THR A 84 8.22 -3.36 -21.22
CA THR A 84 7.82 -1.98 -20.91
C THR A 84 6.29 -1.84 -20.87
N LEU A 85 5.57 -2.49 -21.79
CA LEU A 85 4.10 -2.55 -21.77
C LEU A 85 3.58 -3.22 -20.49
N ILE A 86 4.18 -4.35 -20.10
CA ILE A 86 3.83 -5.08 -18.87
C ILE A 86 4.11 -4.21 -17.63
N TYR A 87 5.26 -3.54 -17.59
CA TYR A 87 5.63 -2.62 -16.52
C TYR A 87 4.63 -1.47 -16.39
N ASN A 88 4.30 -0.79 -17.50
CA ASN A 88 3.35 0.32 -17.50
C ASN A 88 1.94 -0.11 -17.09
N ARG A 89 1.49 -1.30 -17.49
CA ARG A 89 0.22 -1.87 -17.05
C ARG A 89 0.22 -2.13 -15.54
N SER A 90 1.26 -2.78 -15.04
CA SER A 90 1.39 -3.13 -13.63
C SER A 90 1.50 -1.87 -12.75
N LYS A 91 2.24 -0.85 -13.21
CA LYS A 91 2.34 0.45 -12.56
C LYS A 91 0.98 1.14 -12.44
N ARG A 92 0.18 1.16 -13.52
CA ARG A 92 -1.19 1.72 -13.46
C ARG A 92 -2.09 0.98 -12.47
N GLN A 93 -2.01 -0.35 -12.43
CA GLN A 93 -2.76 -1.16 -11.46
C GLN A 93 -2.34 -0.84 -10.01
N LEU A 94 -1.04 -0.69 -9.77
CA LEU A 94 -0.50 -0.34 -8.45
C LEU A 94 -0.98 1.04 -8.00
N GLU A 95 -0.99 2.03 -8.89
CA GLU A 95 -1.49 3.37 -8.60
C GLU A 95 -2.99 3.35 -8.24
N GLN A 96 -3.81 2.62 -9.00
CA GLN A 96 -5.23 2.45 -8.68
C GLN A 96 -5.44 1.80 -7.29
N LEU A 97 -4.62 0.81 -6.97
CA LEU A 97 -4.67 0.12 -5.68
C LEU A 97 -4.22 1.04 -4.53
N ARG A 98 -3.21 1.89 -4.77
CA ARG A 98 -2.76 2.91 -3.81
C ARG A 98 -3.88 3.87 -3.44
N VAL A 99 -4.63 4.35 -4.44
CA VAL A 99 -5.78 5.25 -4.22
C VAL A 99 -6.84 4.55 -3.37
N LYS A 100 -7.23 3.31 -3.70
CA LYS A 100 -8.20 2.54 -2.92
C LYS A 100 -7.74 2.27 -1.48
N LEU A 101 -6.47 1.91 -1.30
CA LEU A 101 -5.89 1.70 0.03
C LEU A 101 -5.92 2.99 0.85
N HIS A 102 -5.65 4.14 0.23
CA HIS A 102 -5.74 5.44 0.88
C HIS A 102 -7.17 5.76 1.34
N GLU A 103 -8.17 5.55 0.48
CA GLU A 103 -9.59 5.72 0.81
C GLU A 103 -9.99 4.85 2.01
N LYS A 104 -9.59 3.57 2.00
CA LYS A 104 -9.89 2.62 3.09
C LYS A 104 -9.17 2.99 4.38
N THR A 105 -7.97 3.54 4.29
CA THR A 105 -7.23 4.05 5.45
C THR A 105 -7.93 5.26 6.08
N ILE A 106 -8.45 6.17 5.26
CA ILE A 106 -9.27 7.28 5.74
C ILE A 106 -10.54 6.77 6.41
N GLU A 107 -11.21 5.78 5.83
CA GLU A 107 -12.41 5.17 6.40
C GLU A 107 -12.16 4.59 7.80
N VAL A 108 -11.09 3.80 7.97
CA VAL A 108 -10.71 3.27 9.29
C VAL A 108 -10.46 4.39 10.29
N LYS A 109 -9.69 5.43 9.91
CA LYS A 109 -9.42 6.58 10.79
C LYS A 109 -10.69 7.32 11.21
N LYS A 110 -11.71 7.40 10.34
CA LYS A 110 -13.00 7.99 10.71
C LYS A 110 -13.65 7.21 11.86
N TYR A 111 -13.68 5.88 11.77
CA TYR A 111 -14.25 5.05 12.83
C TYR A 111 -13.45 5.11 14.13
N GLU A 112 -12.12 5.12 14.06
CA GLU A 112 -11.24 5.30 15.21
C GLU A 112 -11.55 6.62 15.95
N ASN A 113 -11.58 7.74 15.21
CA ASN A 113 -11.90 9.06 15.76
C ASN A 113 -13.32 9.11 16.36
N MET A 114 -14.30 8.46 15.73
CA MET A 114 -15.66 8.38 16.26
C MET A 114 -15.71 7.58 17.57
N ARG A 115 -14.98 6.47 17.64
CA ARG A 115 -14.89 5.63 18.84
C ARG A 115 -14.23 6.39 19.99
N GLU A 116 -13.16 7.11 19.72
CA GLU A 116 -12.45 7.94 20.70
C GLU A 116 -13.38 9.01 21.29
N LYS A 117 -14.04 9.80 20.43
CA LYS A 117 -15.01 10.81 20.88
C LYS A 117 -16.13 10.22 21.72
N LYS A 118 -16.68 9.07 21.34
CA LYS A 118 -17.71 8.40 22.14
C LYS A 118 -17.18 7.91 23.48
N LYS A 119 -15.93 7.45 23.52
CA LYS A 119 -15.27 7.02 24.75
C LYS A 119 -15.04 8.20 25.69
N GLU A 120 -14.66 9.36 25.17
CA GLU A 120 -14.54 10.59 25.96
C GLU A 120 -15.87 10.98 26.59
N VAL A 121 -16.96 11.01 25.81
CA VAL A 121 -18.31 11.32 26.33
C VAL A 121 -18.72 10.32 27.40
N TYR A 122 -18.55 9.03 27.15
CA TYR A 122 -18.84 7.98 28.13
C TYR A 122 -18.07 8.19 29.44
N ASN A 123 -16.77 8.49 29.37
CA ASN A 123 -15.96 8.74 30.55
C ASN A 123 -16.41 9.99 31.32
N GLN A 124 -16.90 11.02 30.64
CA GLN A 124 -17.47 12.21 31.27
C GLN A 124 -18.79 11.90 31.98
N GLU A 125 -19.64 11.07 31.38
CA GLU A 125 -20.91 10.63 31.99
C GLU A 125 -20.65 9.80 33.25
N VAL A 126 -19.75 8.80 33.17
CA VAL A 126 -19.34 7.99 34.33
C VAL A 126 -18.83 8.86 35.47
N LYS A 127 -17.95 9.83 35.19
CA LYS A 127 -17.44 10.76 36.21
C LYS A 127 -18.55 11.61 36.83
N LYS A 128 -19.51 12.08 36.04
CA LYS A 128 -20.66 12.85 36.56
C LYS A 128 -21.54 12.01 37.47
N ASP A 129 -21.79 10.75 37.10
CA ASP A 129 -22.60 9.84 37.91
C ASP A 129 -21.88 9.44 39.20
N GLU A 130 -20.56 9.22 39.15
CA GLU A 130 -19.74 8.99 40.33
C GLU A 130 -19.76 10.19 41.29
N MET A 131 -19.64 11.42 40.77
CA MET A 131 -19.72 12.63 41.59
C MET A 131 -21.09 12.78 42.27
N LYS A 132 -22.19 12.54 41.53
CA LYS A 132 -23.54 12.58 42.11
C LYS A 132 -23.70 11.56 43.24
N LEU A 133 -23.21 10.34 43.03
CA LEU A 133 -23.24 9.30 44.06
C LEU A 133 -22.43 9.70 45.30
N MET A 134 -21.27 10.33 45.13
CA MET A 134 -20.48 10.85 46.25
C MET A 134 -21.23 11.95 47.03
N ASP A 135 -21.88 12.88 46.33
CA ASP A 135 -22.68 13.94 46.94
C ASP A 135 -23.87 13.37 47.74
N GLU A 136 -24.57 12.38 47.18
CA GLU A 136 -25.67 11.67 47.85
C GLU A 136 -25.19 10.95 49.13
N VAL A 137 -24.06 10.24 49.05
CA VAL A 137 -23.46 9.57 50.21
C VAL A 137 -23.02 10.57 51.28
N ALA A 138 -22.45 11.70 50.88
CA ALA A 138 -22.05 12.77 51.81
C ALA A 138 -23.26 13.37 52.52
N ALA A 139 -24.36 13.63 51.80
CA ALA A 139 -25.60 14.13 52.38
C ALA A 139 -26.22 13.14 53.40
N LEU A 140 -26.28 11.85 53.07
CA LEU A 140 -26.77 10.81 54.00
C LEU A 140 -25.92 10.71 55.27
N ARG A 141 -24.59 10.83 55.15
CA ARG A 141 -23.68 10.82 56.30
C ARG A 141 -23.82 12.06 57.18
N ALA A 142 -24.03 13.23 56.58
CA ALA A 142 -24.27 14.47 57.34
C ALA A 142 -25.56 14.40 58.16
N VAL A 143 -26.63 13.82 57.61
CA VAL A 143 -27.93 13.66 58.30
C VAL A 143 -27.87 12.60 59.41
N SER A 144 -27.02 11.59 59.29
CA SER A 144 -26.89 10.53 60.32
C SER A 144 -25.96 10.88 61.49
N HIS A 145 -25.22 12.00 61.40
CA HIS A 145 -24.31 12.49 62.43
C HIS A 145 -24.73 13.85 63.04
N GLY A 146 -25.92 14.37 62.72
CA GLY A 146 -26.56 15.52 63.37
C GLY A 146 -27.74 15.08 64.23
#